data_AF-A0A143HF73-F1
#
_entry.id   AF-A0A143HF73-F1
#
_cell.length_a   1.000
_cell.length_b   1.000
_cell.length_c   1.000
_cell.angle_alpha   90.00
_cell.angle_beta   90.00
_cell.angle_gamma   90.00
#
_symmetry.space_group_name_H-M   'P 1'
#
loop_
_entity.id
_entity.type
_entity.pdbx_description
1 polymer ?
#
loop_
_entity_poly.entity_id
_entity_poly.type
_entity_poly.pdbx_seq_one_letter_code
_entity_poly.pdbx_strand_id
1 'polypeptide(L)'
;MEELVTSLKEVFNNVEQFNKDLLEETDIISQLTQFKHWYYTPVNNSFGPSKYIGYKDMNTSKYARGENKTGVDTEKILKQWFIKLPPESKKSQEHMVELSELLGVYGKKVRSNAFIHVLKNGITCP
;
A
#
# COMPACT_ATOMS: atom_id res chain seq x y z
N MET A 1 -21.51 -3.57 -0.20
CA MET A 1 -20.94 -2.21 -0.32
C MET A 1 -19.65 -2.22 0.45
N GLU A 2 -18.52 -2.02 -0.21
CA GLU A 2 -17.23 -1.95 0.47
C GLU A 2 -17.02 -0.50 0.91
N GLU A 3 -16.87 -0.29 2.22
CA GLU A 3 -16.65 1.04 2.78
C GLU A 3 -15.20 1.45 2.60
N LEU A 4 -14.98 2.70 2.18
CA LEU A 4 -13.65 3.26 2.09
C LEU A 4 -13.19 3.71 3.48
N VAL A 5 -11.88 3.71 3.69
CA VAL A 5 -11.29 4.27 4.91
C VAL A 5 -11.67 5.73 5.07
N THR A 6 -12.02 6.12 6.28
CA THR A 6 -12.38 7.50 6.63
C THR A 6 -11.29 8.18 7.46
N SER A 7 -10.42 7.37 8.08
CA SER A 7 -9.37 7.84 8.97
C SER A 7 -8.02 7.23 8.63
N LEU A 8 -6.95 8.01 8.85
CA LEU A 8 -5.57 7.57 8.70
C LEU A 8 -5.25 6.32 9.55
N LYS A 9 -5.86 6.19 10.73
CA LYS A 9 -5.73 5.03 11.60
C LYS A 9 -6.19 3.73 10.94
N GLU A 10 -7.28 3.78 10.16
CA GLU A 10 -7.76 2.62 9.40
C GLU A 10 -6.76 2.24 8.30
N VAL A 11 -6.18 3.22 7.63
CA VAL A 11 -5.10 3.00 6.66
C VAL A 11 -3.92 2.29 7.31
N PHE A 12 -3.47 2.76 8.49
CA PHE A 12 -2.36 2.13 9.20
C PHE A 12 -2.68 0.70 9.65
N ASN A 13 -3.88 0.46 10.18
CA ASN A 13 -4.31 -0.89 10.54
C ASN A 13 -4.29 -1.83 9.32
N ASN A 14 -4.75 -1.34 8.16
CA ASN A 14 -4.72 -2.13 6.92
C ASN A 14 -3.29 -2.38 6.41
N VAL A 15 -2.39 -1.39 6.55
CA VAL A 15 -0.96 -1.58 6.23
C VAL A 15 -0.34 -2.63 7.14
N GLU A 16 -0.62 -2.57 8.45
CA GLU A 16 -0.12 -3.57 9.40
C GLU A 16 -0.66 -4.95 9.07
N GLN A 17 -1.96 -5.05 8.80
CA GLN A 17 -2.61 -6.30 8.39
C GLN A 17 -1.97 -6.84 7.11
N PHE A 18 -1.77 -6.00 6.10
CA PHE A 18 -1.08 -6.38 4.86
C PHE A 18 0.34 -6.92 5.11
N ASN A 19 1.11 -6.30 6.02
CA ASN A 19 2.45 -6.78 6.34
C ASN A 19 2.42 -8.10 7.13
N LYS A 20 1.39 -8.33 7.97
CA LYS A 20 1.15 -9.65 8.58
C LYS A 20 0.80 -10.69 7.52
N ASP A 21 -0.12 -10.37 6.62
CA ASP A 21 -0.52 -11.24 5.50
C ASP A 21 0.65 -11.58 4.55
N LEU A 22 1.61 -10.67 4.40
CA LEU A 22 2.88 -10.91 3.72
C LEU A 22 3.75 -11.92 4.48
N LEU A 23 3.91 -11.75 5.80
CA LEU A 23 4.66 -12.68 6.65
C LEU A 23 4.03 -14.07 6.70
N GLU A 24 2.70 -14.16 6.61
CA GLU A 24 1.95 -15.43 6.57
C GLU A 24 1.90 -16.08 5.17
N GLU A 25 2.64 -15.54 4.20
CA GLU A 25 2.75 -16.06 2.84
C GLU A 25 1.43 -16.32 2.11
N THR A 26 0.44 -15.47 2.35
CA THR A 26 -0.90 -15.62 1.79
C THR A 26 -0.96 -15.30 0.28
N ASP A 27 -2.10 -15.59 -0.37
CA ASP A 27 -2.37 -15.29 -1.79
C ASP A 27 -2.13 -13.83 -2.21
N ILE A 28 -1.96 -12.91 -1.25
CA ILE A 28 -1.60 -11.53 -1.52
C ILE A 28 -0.20 -11.42 -2.17
N ILE A 29 0.71 -12.36 -1.87
CA ILE A 29 2.08 -12.38 -2.39
C ILE A 29 2.09 -12.46 -3.93
N SER A 30 1.21 -13.27 -4.51
CA SER A 30 1.08 -13.41 -5.96
C SER A 30 0.54 -12.13 -6.63
N GLN A 31 -0.13 -11.27 -5.86
CA GLN A 31 -0.74 -10.05 -6.35
C GLN A 31 0.16 -8.82 -6.18
N LEU A 32 1.27 -8.93 -5.43
CA LEU A 32 2.23 -7.84 -5.23
C LEU A 32 2.74 -7.26 -6.55
N THR A 33 2.96 -8.13 -7.54
CA THR A 33 3.44 -7.75 -8.89
C THR A 33 2.40 -6.96 -9.69
N GLN A 34 1.13 -7.00 -9.30
CA GLN A 34 0.03 -6.32 -9.98
C GLN A 34 -0.15 -4.87 -9.50
N PHE A 35 0.29 -4.54 -8.29
CA PHE A 35 0.08 -3.23 -7.71
C PHE A 35 1.03 -2.17 -8.30
N LYS A 36 0.42 -1.09 -8.80
CA LYS A 36 1.14 0.07 -9.35
C LYS A 36 1.34 1.18 -8.33
N HIS A 37 0.48 1.30 -7.33
CA HIS A 37 0.53 2.40 -6.36
C HIS A 37 0.80 1.86 -4.96
N TRP A 38 1.97 2.21 -4.45
CA TRP A 38 2.48 1.80 -3.15
C TRP A 38 2.53 2.99 -2.22
N TYR A 39 2.14 2.79 -0.98
CA TYR A 39 2.07 3.81 0.05
C TYR A 39 3.01 3.40 1.16
N TYR A 40 3.96 4.27 1.44
CA TYR A 40 4.97 4.09 2.46
C TYR A 40 4.53 4.78 3.75
N THR A 41 4.62 4.05 4.86
CA THR A 41 4.33 4.56 6.20
C THR A 41 5.61 4.55 7.04
N PRO A 42 6.03 5.71 7.59
CA PRO A 42 7.23 5.80 8.42
C PRO A 42 7.05 5.16 9.80
N VAL A 43 5.81 4.95 10.26
CA VAL A 43 5.51 4.38 11.59
C VAL A 43 6.13 3.00 11.78
N ASN A 44 5.98 2.14 10.77
CA ASN A 44 6.47 0.75 10.79
C ASN A 44 7.45 0.47 9.64
N ASN A 45 7.98 1.51 9.00
CA ASN A 45 8.77 1.42 7.75
C ASN A 45 8.15 0.46 6.73
N SER A 46 6.82 0.52 6.60
CA SER A 46 6.00 -0.52 5.95
C SER A 46 5.39 0.01 4.66
N PHE A 47 5.16 -0.90 3.72
CA PHE A 47 4.55 -0.59 2.43
C PHE A 47 3.18 -1.24 2.32
N GLY A 48 2.22 -0.52 1.73
CA GLY A 48 0.88 -1.03 1.46
C GLY A 48 0.34 -0.55 0.10
N PRO A 49 -0.31 -1.41 -0.68
CA PRO A 49 -0.88 -1.01 -1.96
C PRO A 49 -2.21 -0.25 -1.79
N SER A 50 -2.47 0.76 -2.64
CA SER A 50 -3.71 1.58 -2.63
C SER A 50 -5.00 0.76 -2.48
N LYS A 51 -5.11 -0.30 -3.28
CA LYS A 51 -6.29 -1.16 -3.34
C LYS A 51 -6.51 -1.96 -2.07
N TYR A 52 -5.50 -2.11 -1.22
CA TYR A 52 -5.62 -2.84 0.04
C TYR A 52 -5.91 -1.88 1.19
N ILE A 53 -5.12 -0.81 1.28
CA ILE A 53 -5.17 0.10 2.43
C ILE A 53 -6.34 1.07 2.38
N GLY A 54 -6.95 1.27 1.21
CA GLY A 54 -8.04 2.24 1.04
C GLY A 54 -9.44 1.70 1.34
N TYR A 55 -9.59 0.41 1.62
CA TYR A 55 -10.86 -0.19 2.04
C TYR A 55 -10.84 -0.48 3.52
N LYS A 56 -11.96 -0.26 4.20
CA LYS A 56 -12.10 -0.53 5.62
C LYS A 56 -12.11 -2.03 5.91
N ASP A 57 -11.39 -2.44 6.97
CA ASP A 57 -11.28 -3.84 7.41
C ASP A 57 -10.86 -4.80 6.28
N MET A 58 -9.89 -4.37 5.47
CA MET A 58 -9.40 -5.16 4.35
C MET A 58 -8.43 -6.24 4.83
N ASN A 59 -8.65 -7.47 4.39
CA ASN A 59 -7.75 -8.60 4.61
C ASN A 59 -7.64 -9.45 3.33
N THR A 60 -6.67 -10.35 3.28
CA THR A 60 -6.41 -11.18 2.10
C THR A 60 -7.63 -12.02 1.70
N SER A 61 -8.35 -12.57 2.67
CA SER A 61 -9.56 -13.36 2.43
C SER A 61 -10.72 -12.55 1.83
N LYS A 62 -10.92 -11.30 2.28
CA LYS A 62 -11.92 -10.36 1.74
C LYS A 62 -11.48 -9.79 0.40
N TYR A 63 -10.18 -9.62 0.18
CA TYR A 63 -9.64 -9.23 -1.11
C TYR A 63 -9.91 -10.32 -2.16
N ALA A 64 -9.57 -11.58 -1.84
CA ALA A 64 -9.76 -12.72 -2.73
C ALA A 64 -11.22 -12.95 -3.14
N ARG A 65 -12.19 -12.55 -2.30
CA ARG A 65 -13.64 -12.64 -2.59
C ARG A 65 -14.22 -11.47 -3.37
N GLY A 66 -13.50 -10.36 -3.54
CA GLY A 66 -14.07 -9.12 -4.10
C GLY A 66 -13.56 -8.82 -5.52
N GLU A 67 -14.29 -9.28 -6.54
CA GLU A 67 -13.98 -9.02 -7.96
C GLU A 67 -14.22 -7.56 -8.41
N ASN A 68 -14.86 -6.71 -7.59
CA ASN A 68 -15.31 -5.36 -7.99
C ASN A 68 -14.63 -4.19 -7.25
N LYS A 69 -13.36 -4.34 -6.85
CA LYS A 69 -12.62 -3.29 -6.14
C LYS A 69 -11.94 -2.32 -7.10
N THR A 70 -12.58 -1.18 -7.36
CA THR A 70 -11.99 -0.06 -8.10
C THR A 70 -10.96 0.67 -7.24
N GLY A 71 -9.71 0.73 -7.70
CA GLY A 71 -8.65 1.50 -7.03
C GLY A 71 -8.84 3.02 -7.14
N VAL A 72 -9.78 3.48 -7.97
CA VAL A 72 -10.02 4.90 -8.25
C VAL A 72 -10.55 5.63 -7.02
N ASP A 73 -11.45 5.00 -6.27
CA ASP A 73 -12.07 5.60 -5.09
C ASP A 73 -11.10 5.63 -3.91
N THR A 74 -10.29 4.57 -3.74
CA THR A 74 -9.25 4.53 -2.70
C THR A 74 -8.16 5.57 -2.95
N GLU A 75 -7.72 5.74 -4.20
CA GLU A 75 -6.73 6.77 -4.54
C GLU A 75 -7.21 8.20 -4.22
N LYS A 76 -8.50 8.51 -4.40
CA LYS A 76 -9.04 9.84 -4.08
C LYS A 76 -8.91 10.18 -2.61
N ILE A 77 -9.24 9.23 -1.74
CA ILE A 77 -9.16 9.40 -0.29
C ILE A 77 -7.70 9.40 0.18
N LEU A 78 -6.89 8.45 -0.30
CA LEU A 78 -5.49 8.34 0.10
C LEU A 78 -4.67 9.57 -0.29
N LYS A 79 -5.00 10.26 -1.41
CA LYS A 79 -4.38 11.53 -1.79
C LYS A 79 -4.57 12.66 -0.78
N GLN A 80 -5.52 12.55 0.14
CA GLN A 80 -5.71 13.53 1.21
C GLN A 80 -4.52 13.48 2.18
N TRP A 81 -4.06 12.27 2.51
CA TRP A 81 -2.98 12.06 3.49
C TRP A 81 -1.61 11.81 2.86
N PHE A 82 -1.58 11.18 1.70
CA PHE A 82 -0.36 10.80 1.00
C PHE A 82 -0.12 11.68 -0.22
N ILE A 83 1.15 11.91 -0.51
CA ILE A 83 1.61 12.60 -1.71
C ILE A 83 2.38 11.62 -2.59
N LYS A 84 2.00 11.60 -3.86
CA LYS A 84 2.72 10.85 -4.90
C LYS A 84 4.11 11.47 -5.07
N LEU A 85 5.17 10.67 -4.88
CA LEU A 85 6.51 11.13 -5.21
C LEU A 85 6.73 11.04 -6.74
N PRO A 86 7.39 12.04 -7.35
CA PRO A 86 7.86 11.92 -8.72
C PRO A 86 8.86 10.76 -8.82
N PRO A 87 8.78 9.89 -9.84
CA PRO A 87 9.74 8.79 -10.01
C PRO A 87 11.19 9.29 -10.24
N GLU A 88 11.35 10.54 -10.68
CA GLU A 88 12.64 11.21 -10.87
C GLU A 88 13.24 11.72 -9.55
N SER A 89 12.45 11.79 -8.47
CA SER A 89 12.97 12.21 -7.17
C SER A 89 13.82 11.12 -6.52
N LYS A 90 14.97 11.51 -5.97
CA LYS A 90 15.88 10.61 -5.25
C LYS A 90 15.17 9.77 -4.17
N LYS A 91 14.28 10.39 -3.39
CA LYS A 91 13.44 9.69 -2.38
C LYS A 91 12.57 8.59 -2.98
N SER A 92 11.99 8.82 -4.17
CA SER A 92 11.18 7.79 -4.82
C SER A 92 12.04 6.60 -5.24
N GLN A 93 13.26 6.85 -5.71
CA GLN A 93 14.19 5.79 -6.10
C GLN A 93 14.66 5.00 -4.88
N GLU A 94 15.03 5.68 -3.79
CA GLU A 94 15.42 5.06 -2.53
C GLU A 94 14.32 4.13 -2.00
N HIS A 95 13.09 4.63 -1.85
CA HIS A 95 11.97 3.80 -1.39
C HIS A 95 11.58 2.70 -2.37
N MET A 96 11.78 2.89 -3.67
CA MET A 96 11.53 1.87 -4.67
C MET A 96 12.54 0.72 -4.58
N VAL A 97 13.80 1.03 -4.25
CA VAL A 97 14.82 0.02 -3.95
C VAL A 97 14.45 -0.73 -2.68
N GLU A 98 14.12 -0.04 -1.58
CA GLU A 98 13.68 -0.67 -0.32
C GLU A 98 12.47 -1.61 -0.55
N LEU A 99 11.48 -1.13 -1.30
CA LEU A 99 10.32 -1.92 -1.67
C LEU A 99 10.72 -3.15 -2.50
N SER A 100 11.63 -2.99 -3.47
CA SER A 100 12.11 -4.10 -4.28
C SER A 100 12.88 -5.14 -3.45
N GLU A 101 13.67 -4.71 -2.47
CA GLU A 101 14.37 -5.61 -1.55
C GLU A 101 13.37 -6.38 -0.68
N LEU A 102 12.37 -5.68 -0.14
CA LEU A 102 11.30 -6.28 0.67
C LEU A 102 10.50 -7.31 -0.12
N LEU A 103 10.07 -7.00 -1.36
CA LEU A 103 9.41 -7.98 -2.23
C LEU A 103 10.35 -9.12 -2.64
N GLY A 104 11.65 -8.82 -2.75
CA GLY A 104 12.70 -9.79 -3.07
C GLY A 104 12.80 -10.91 -2.04
N VAL A 105 12.57 -10.61 -0.76
CA VAL A 105 12.47 -11.61 0.32
C VAL A 105 11.42 -12.69 0.00
N TYR A 106 10.30 -12.28 -0.61
CA TYR A 106 9.21 -13.16 -1.01
C TYR A 106 9.36 -13.71 -2.45
N GLY A 107 10.52 -13.52 -3.09
CA GLY A 107 10.76 -13.92 -4.47
C GLY A 107 9.93 -13.16 -5.50
N LYS A 108 9.37 -11.99 -5.13
CA LYS A 108 8.58 -11.14 -6.03
C LYS A 108 9.38 -9.93 -6.48
N LYS A 109 9.01 -9.41 -7.64
CA LYS A 109 9.57 -8.16 -8.17
C LYS A 109 8.48 -7.11 -8.21
N VAL A 110 8.80 -5.92 -7.73
CA VAL A 110 7.94 -4.78 -7.90
C VAL A 110 7.82 -4.44 -9.39
N ARG A 111 6.67 -3.93 -9.79
CA ARG A 111 6.41 -3.55 -11.18
C ARG A 111 7.25 -2.34 -11.58
N SER A 112 7.85 -2.35 -12.76
CA SER A 112 8.71 -1.24 -13.24
C SER A 112 8.01 0.12 -13.34
N ASN A 113 6.68 0.13 -13.50
CA ASN A 113 5.85 1.34 -13.54
C ASN A 113 5.10 1.56 -12.22
N ALA A 114 5.71 1.18 -11.10
CA ALA A 114 5.15 1.46 -9.77
C ALA A 114 5.45 2.90 -9.33
N PHE A 115 4.56 3.44 -8.51
CA PHE A 115 4.66 4.76 -7.91
C PHE A 115 4.65 4.63 -6.40
N ILE A 116 5.59 5.32 -5.75
CA ILE A 116 5.64 5.45 -4.30
C ILE A 116 4.88 6.71 -3.88
N HIS A 117 4.03 6.56 -2.88
CA HIS A 117 3.33 7.63 -2.19
C HIS A 117 3.82 7.65 -0.74
N VAL A 118 4.12 8.82 -0.22
CA VAL A 118 4.58 9.00 1.17
C VAL A 118 3.59 9.88 1.93
N LEU A 119 3.54 9.77 3.25
CA LEU A 119 2.74 10.69 4.05
C LEU A 119 3.20 12.14 3.83
N LYS A 120 2.24 13.06 3.75
CA LYS A 120 2.56 14.49 3.74
C LYS A 120 3.24 14.87 5.06
N ASN A 121 4.41 15.50 4.98
CA ASN A 121 5.07 16.14 6.12
C ASN A 121 4.10 17.17 6.73
N GLY A 122 3.60 16.88 7.94
CA GLY A 122 2.57 17.67 8.60
C GLY A 122 1.43 16.85 9.20
N ILE A 123 1.33 15.57 8.83
CA ILE A 123 0.42 14.63 9.50
C ILE A 123 1.15 14.03 10.70
N THR A 124 0.85 14.54 11.89
CA THR A 124 1.25 13.89 13.15
C THR A 124 0.51 12.57 13.26
N CYS A 125 1.24 11.48 13.49
CA CYS A 125 0.61 10.21 13.87
C CYS A 125 -0.25 10.46 15.13
N PRO A 126 -1.52 10.03 15.14
CA PRO A 126 -2.36 10.13 16.33
C PRO A 126 -1.85 9.24 17.46
#